data_AF-A0A382LJE4-F1
#
_entry.id   AF-A0A382LJE4-F1
#
_cell.length_a   1.000
_cell.length_b   1.000
_cell.length_c   1.000
_cell.angle_alpha   90.00
_cell.angle_beta   90.00
_cell.angle_gamma   90.00
#
_symmetry.space_group_name_H-M   'P 1'
#
loop_
_entity.id
_entity.type
_entity.pdbx_description
1 polymer ?
#
loop_
_entity_poly.entity_id
_entity_poly.type
_entity_poly.pdbx_seq_one_letter_code
_entity_poly.pdbx_strand_id
1 'polypeptide(L)'
;MINAVIAVTQREGGTAFIYGSHTQDSRKNPLTHKQKMRYLKGMFSNKKNIFQSRSTIKNPLEAADELSGKYNKLIMIAGSDRVSEFKSLLNTYNKKSGGHGSYDFEEIEVKSAG
;
A
#
# COMPACT_ATOMS: atom_id res chain seq x y z
N MET A 1 -8.80 -8.89 -0.43
CA MET A 1 -7.82 -7.77 -0.50
C MET A 1 -7.19 -7.55 -1.87
N ILE A 2 -6.35 -8.45 -2.43
CA ILE A 2 -5.67 -8.17 -3.72
C ILE A 2 -6.66 -7.99 -4.88
N ASN A 3 -7.73 -8.78 -4.95
CA ASN A 3 -8.78 -8.60 -5.95
C ASN A 3 -9.51 -7.25 -5.80
N ALA A 4 -9.66 -6.75 -4.58
CA ALA A 4 -10.26 -5.44 -4.33
C ALA A 4 -9.37 -4.31 -4.86
N VAL A 5 -8.05 -4.42 -4.67
CA VAL A 5 -7.07 -3.49 -5.28
C VAL A 5 -7.23 -3.50 -6.80
N ILE A 6 -7.23 -4.67 -7.42
CA ILE A 6 -7.36 -4.80 -8.88
C ILE A 6 -8.67 -4.19 -9.39
N ALA A 7 -9.79 -4.46 -8.72
CA ALA A 7 -11.10 -3.93 -9.10
C ALA A 7 -11.16 -2.40 -9.00
N VAL A 8 -10.59 -1.82 -7.93
CA VAL A 8 -10.52 -0.37 -7.76
C VAL A 8 -9.61 0.25 -8.81
N THR A 9 -8.45 -0.35 -9.08
CA THR A 9 -7.53 0.12 -10.13
C THR A 9 -8.20 0.12 -11.51
N GLN A 10 -8.96 -0.92 -11.84
CA GLN A 10 -9.70 -0.99 -13.11
C GLN A 10 -10.82 0.06 -13.19
N ARG A 11 -11.50 0.36 -12.08
CA ARG A 11 -12.58 1.35 -12.03
C ARG A 11 -12.07 2.78 -12.15
N GLU A 12 -10.97 3.09 -11.47
CA GLU A 12 -10.42 4.45 -11.37
C GLU A 12 -9.39 4.73 -12.49
N GLY A 13 -9.02 3.72 -13.29
CA GLY A 13 -8.04 3.86 -14.38
C GLY A 13 -6.60 4.13 -13.91
N GLY A 14 -6.26 3.72 -12.68
CA GLY A 14 -4.98 4.06 -12.04
C GLY A 14 -3.88 3.00 -12.16
N THR A 15 -2.76 3.24 -11.48
CA THR A 15 -1.66 2.27 -11.31
C THR A 15 -1.73 1.62 -9.93
N ALA A 16 -1.70 0.28 -9.87
CA ALA A 16 -1.70 -0.45 -8.61
C ALA A 16 -0.28 -0.68 -8.08
N PHE A 17 -0.10 -0.46 -6.78
CA PHE A 17 1.12 -0.81 -6.05
C PHE A 17 0.75 -1.66 -4.83
N ILE A 18 1.38 -2.83 -4.71
CA ILE A 18 1.20 -3.72 -3.55
C ILE A 18 2.51 -3.79 -2.78
N TYR A 19 2.46 -3.29 -1.55
CA TYR A 19 3.56 -3.35 -0.59
C TYR A 19 3.36 -4.50 0.40
N GLY A 20 4.45 -5.18 0.73
CA GLY A 20 4.47 -6.33 1.63
C GLY A 20 4.86 -5.96 3.04
N SER A 21 4.36 -6.71 4.03
CA SER A 21 4.87 -6.57 5.40
C SER A 21 6.32 -7.07 5.49
N HIS A 22 7.20 -6.19 5.98
CA HIS A 22 8.61 -6.47 6.22
C HIS A 22 8.89 -7.18 7.55
N THR A 23 7.91 -7.28 8.45
CA THR A 23 8.09 -7.90 9.76
C THR A 23 8.38 -9.38 9.63
N GLN A 24 9.43 -9.84 10.31
CA GLN A 24 9.80 -11.24 10.44
C GLN A 24 10.00 -11.56 11.91
N ASP A 25 9.38 -12.64 12.37
CA ASP A 25 9.47 -13.14 13.75
C ASP A 25 9.33 -14.66 13.69
N SER A 26 10.19 -15.41 14.38
CA SER A 26 10.22 -16.87 14.27
C SER A 26 8.93 -17.54 14.75
N ARG A 27 8.13 -16.86 15.60
CA ARG A 27 6.91 -17.40 16.20
C ARG A 27 5.65 -16.98 15.44
N LYS A 28 5.53 -15.71 15.08
CA LYS A 28 4.32 -15.15 14.43
C LYS A 28 4.48 -14.93 12.93
N ASN A 29 5.68 -14.62 12.44
CA ASN A 29 5.94 -14.23 11.05
C ASN A 29 7.21 -14.93 10.52
N PRO A 30 7.21 -16.27 10.40
CA PRO A 30 8.45 -17.02 10.13
C PRO A 30 9.01 -16.75 8.72
N LEU A 31 8.16 -16.31 7.79
CA LEU A 31 8.54 -16.03 6.41
C LEU A 31 9.25 -14.67 6.29
N THR A 32 10.36 -14.66 5.56
CA THR A 32 11.01 -13.41 5.13
C THR A 32 10.12 -12.62 4.17
N HIS A 33 10.30 -11.31 4.10
CA HIS A 33 9.61 -10.45 3.12
C HIS A 33 9.72 -11.01 1.68
N LYS A 34 10.92 -11.44 1.28
CA LYS A 34 11.18 -12.00 -0.06
C LYS A 34 10.38 -13.28 -0.32
N GLN A 35 10.26 -14.16 0.68
CA GLN A 35 9.44 -15.37 0.57
C GLN A 35 7.94 -15.02 0.45
N LYS A 36 7.43 -14.13 1.31
CA LYS A 36 6.04 -13.66 1.23
C LYS A 36 5.71 -13.10 -0.16
N MET A 37 6.57 -12.22 -0.68
CA MET A 37 6.40 -11.63 -2.01
C MET A 37 6.51 -12.66 -3.13
N ARG A 38 7.38 -13.67 -3.00
CA ARG A 38 7.48 -14.77 -3.97
C ARG A 38 6.18 -15.57 -4.04
N TYR A 39 5.60 -15.93 -2.89
CA TYR A 39 4.33 -16.66 -2.86
C TYR A 39 3.17 -15.84 -3.46
N LEU A 40 3.06 -14.55 -3.10
CA LEU A 40 2.05 -13.67 -3.70
C LEU A 40 2.23 -13.53 -5.22
N LYS A 41 3.45 -13.38 -5.72
CA LYS A 41 3.75 -13.37 -7.16
C LYS A 41 3.45 -14.69 -7.85
N GLY A 42 3.53 -15.81 -7.14
CA GLY A 42 3.12 -17.13 -7.63
C GLY A 42 1.60 -17.23 -7.77
N MET A 43 0.87 -16.81 -6.74
CA MET A 43 -0.61 -16.81 -6.72
C MET A 43 -1.20 -15.84 -7.74
N PHE A 44 -0.58 -14.68 -7.94
CA PHE A 44 -1.02 -13.63 -8.86
C PHE A 44 -0.02 -13.44 -10.01
N SER A 45 0.29 -14.54 -10.69
CA SER A 45 1.30 -14.61 -11.75
C SER A 45 1.04 -13.63 -12.91
N ASN A 46 -0.22 -13.38 -13.23
CA ASN A 46 -0.64 -12.45 -14.30
C ASN A 46 -0.48 -10.97 -13.92
N LYS A 47 -0.12 -10.67 -12.66
CA LYS A 47 -0.06 -9.30 -12.12
C LYS A 47 1.26 -9.03 -11.38
N LYS A 48 2.33 -9.77 -11.67
CA LYS A 48 3.64 -9.67 -10.97
C LYS A 48 4.22 -8.26 -10.90
N ASN A 49 3.91 -7.40 -11.86
CA ASN A 49 4.46 -6.05 -12.00
C ASN A 49 3.96 -5.07 -10.93
N ILE A 50 2.81 -5.33 -10.30
CA ILE A 50 2.25 -4.43 -9.28
C ILE A 50 2.88 -4.65 -7.89
N PHE A 51 3.56 -5.79 -7.69
CA PHE A 51 4.14 -6.18 -6.41
C PHE A 51 5.53 -5.58 -6.20
N GLN A 52 5.64 -4.72 -5.19
CA GLN A 52 6.86 -3.99 -4.83
C GLN A 52 7.81 -4.84 -3.99
N SER A 53 8.25 -5.99 -4.53
CA SER A 53 9.02 -7.00 -3.80
C SER A 53 10.41 -6.56 -3.31
N ARG A 54 10.93 -5.45 -3.86
CA ARG A 54 12.23 -4.86 -3.48
C ARG A 54 12.08 -3.56 -2.69
N SER A 55 10.84 -3.06 -2.52
CA SER A 55 10.62 -1.84 -1.75
C SER A 55 11.08 -2.07 -0.32
N THR A 56 11.62 -1.02 0.30
CA THR A 56 12.01 -0.97 1.71
C THR A 56 10.95 -0.26 2.56
N ILE A 57 9.83 0.13 1.94
CA ILE A 57 8.73 0.83 2.59
C ILE A 57 8.10 -0.05 3.65
N LYS A 58 8.02 0.47 4.87
CA LYS A 58 7.41 -0.22 6.01
C LYS A 58 6.05 0.35 6.38
N ASN A 59 5.82 1.63 6.04
CA ASN A 59 4.68 2.39 6.52
C ASN A 59 3.85 2.99 5.38
N PRO A 60 2.52 3.16 5.54
CA PRO A 60 1.67 3.81 4.54
C PRO A 60 2.11 5.24 4.19
N LEU A 61 2.68 5.96 5.16
CA LEU A 61 3.18 7.34 4.97
C LEU A 61 4.40 7.39 4.04
N GLU A 62 5.32 6.44 4.19
CA GLU A 62 6.48 6.31 3.28
C GLU A 62 6.03 5.92 1.86
N ALA A 63 4.98 5.08 1.73
CA ALA A 63 4.39 4.79 0.43
C ALA A 63 3.73 6.03 -0.19
N ALA A 64 3.07 6.85 0.63
CA ALA A 64 2.47 8.10 0.20
C ALA A 64 3.55 9.10 -0.29
N ASP A 65 4.68 9.20 0.42
CA ASP A 65 5.83 10.00 0.01
C ASP A 65 6.43 9.56 -1.33
N GLU A 66 6.66 8.26 -1.55
CA GLU A 66 7.23 7.76 -2.82
C GLU A 66 6.30 8.02 -4.04
N LEU A 67 4.99 8.02 -3.79
CA LEU A 67 3.96 8.21 -4.81
C LEU A 67 3.62 9.70 -5.03
N SER A 68 3.90 10.55 -4.04
CA SER A 68 3.72 11.98 -4.12
C SER A 68 4.53 12.57 -5.26
N GLY A 69 3.95 13.53 -5.99
CA GLY A 69 4.55 14.16 -7.16
C GLY A 69 4.48 13.34 -8.47
N LYS A 70 4.12 12.05 -8.40
CA LYS A 70 3.82 11.21 -9.58
C LYS A 70 2.32 11.07 -9.83
N TYR A 71 1.52 11.17 -8.77
CA TYR A 71 0.08 10.97 -8.80
C TYR A 71 -0.61 12.05 -7.95
N ASN A 72 -1.80 12.46 -8.39
CA ASN A 72 -2.59 13.48 -7.69
C ASN A 72 -3.59 12.87 -6.70
N LYS A 73 -4.03 11.63 -6.95
CA LYS A 73 -5.01 10.89 -6.14
C LYS A 73 -4.39 9.63 -5.55
N LEU A 74 -4.54 9.45 -4.25
CA LEU A 74 -4.12 8.26 -3.52
C LEU A 74 -5.34 7.47 -3.05
N ILE A 75 -5.43 6.20 -3.45
CA ILE A 75 -6.45 5.27 -2.95
C ILE A 75 -5.78 4.12 -2.22
N MET A 76 -5.94 4.07 -0.90
CA MET A 76 -5.43 2.98 -0.07
C MET A 76 -6.52 1.93 0.15
N ILE A 77 -6.21 0.66 -0.10
CA ILE A 77 -7.09 -0.46 0.23
C ILE A 77 -6.61 -1.10 1.53
N ALA A 78 -7.45 -1.08 2.56
CA ALA A 78 -7.14 -1.61 3.88
C ALA A 78 -8.15 -2.68 4.32
N GLY A 79 -7.79 -3.44 5.37
CA GLY A 79 -8.75 -4.28 6.07
C GLY A 79 -9.79 -3.41 6.78
N SER A 80 -11.01 -3.91 6.91
CA SER A 80 -12.16 -3.18 7.47
C SER A 80 -11.88 -2.61 8.87
N ASP A 81 -11.07 -3.30 9.66
CA ASP A 81 -10.66 -2.94 11.02
C ASP A 81 -9.77 -1.69 11.08
N ARG A 82 -9.03 -1.36 10.01
CA ARG A 82 -8.05 -0.25 9.99
C ARG A 82 -8.38 0.87 9.00
N VAL A 83 -9.51 0.82 8.30
CA VAL A 83 -9.90 1.86 7.32
C VAL A 83 -9.95 3.25 7.96
N SER A 84 -10.62 3.38 9.10
CA SER A 84 -10.76 4.67 9.80
C SER A 84 -9.43 5.20 10.32
N GLU A 85 -8.63 4.32 10.92
CA GLU A 85 -7.28 4.63 11.42
C GLU A 85 -6.39 5.18 10.30
N PHE A 86 -6.31 4.46 9.18
CA PHE A 86 -5.47 4.88 8.05
C PHE A 86 -5.99 6.12 7.34
N LYS A 87 -7.32 6.27 7.23
CA LYS A 87 -7.92 7.48 6.66
C LYS A 87 -7.52 8.71 7.48
N SER A 88 -7.68 8.64 8.80
CA SER A 88 -7.28 9.73 9.69
C SER A 88 -5.78 9.98 9.61
N LEU A 89 -4.96 8.92 9.64
CA LEU A 89 -3.51 9.02 9.57
C LEU A 89 -3.04 9.72 8.29
N LEU A 90 -3.48 9.25 7.12
CA LEU A 90 -3.06 9.80 5.83
C LEU A 90 -3.54 11.23 5.62
N ASN A 91 -4.77 11.56 6.03
CA ASN A 91 -5.27 12.94 5.91
C ASN A 91 -4.57 13.88 6.89
N THR A 92 -4.23 13.42 8.09
CA THR A 92 -3.59 14.26 9.12
C THR A 92 -2.20 14.72 8.69
N TYR A 93 -1.45 13.87 7.98
CA TYR A 93 -0.08 14.15 7.53
C TYR A 93 0.01 14.59 6.06
N ASN A 94 -1.11 14.70 5.34
CA ASN A 94 -1.11 15.28 3.99
C ASN A 94 -0.66 16.74 4.05
N LYS A 95 0.24 17.15 3.15
CA LYS A 95 0.88 18.47 3.10
C LYS A 95 1.73 18.81 4.33
N LYS A 96 2.10 17.81 5.14
CA LYS A 96 3.00 17.99 6.28
C LYS A 96 4.30 17.24 6.02
N SER A 97 5.41 17.85 6.41
CA SER A 97 6.73 17.22 6.36
C SER A 97 7.07 16.65 7.74
N GLY A 98 7.53 15.41 7.78
CA GLY A 98 8.02 14.77 9.01
C GLY A 98 9.06 13.70 8.72
N GLY A 99 9.46 12.95 9.76
CA GLY A 99 10.40 11.83 9.61
C GLY A 99 9.88 10.67 8.75
N HIS A 100 8.61 10.73 8.33
CA HIS A 100 7.94 9.78 7.44
C HIS A 100 7.87 10.26 5.98
N GLY A 101 8.52 11.38 5.64
CA GLY A 101 8.45 12.02 4.33
C GLY A 101 7.49 13.21 4.30
N SER A 102 7.19 13.68 3.09
CA SER A 102 6.24 14.74 2.81
C SER A 102 5.47 14.40 1.54
N TYR A 103 4.15 14.28 1.65
CA TYR A 103 3.30 14.03 0.50
C TYR A 103 2.21 15.07 0.36
N ASP A 104 1.82 15.33 -0.88
CA ASP A 104 0.71 16.20 -1.23
C ASP A 104 -0.17 15.52 -2.28
N PHE A 105 -1.34 15.06 -1.85
CA PHE A 105 -2.38 14.56 -2.74
C PHE A 105 -3.59 15.50 -2.70
N GLU A 106 -4.18 15.71 -3.88
CA GLU A 106 -5.45 16.43 -4.04
C GLU A 106 -6.60 15.64 -3.41
N GLU A 107 -6.57 14.32 -3.56
CA GLU A 107 -7.60 13.43 -3.04
C GLU A 107 -6.96 12.18 -2.40
N ILE A 108 -7.34 11.90 -1.14
CA ILE A 108 -6.95 10.70 -0.41
C ILE A 108 -8.21 9.91 -0.03
N GLU A 109 -8.31 8.69 -0.54
CA GLU A 109 -9.39 7.78 -0.22
C GLU A 109 -8.86 6.49 0.41
N VAL A 110 -9.55 5.98 1.42
CA VAL A 110 -9.25 4.67 2.01
C VAL A 110 -10.49 3.79 1.92
N LYS A 111 -10.39 2.68 1.17
CA LYS A 111 -11.50 1.73 0.96
C LYS A 111 -11.23 0.42 1.70
N SER A 112 -12.30 -0.19 2.19
CA SER A 112 -12.24 -1.56 2.71
C SER A 112 -12.05 -2.57 1.58
N ALA A 113 -11.26 -3.60 1.84
CA ALA A 113 -11.06 -4.75 0.95
C ALA A 113 -12.23 -5.75 0.91
N GLY A 114 -13.29 -5.53 1.70
CA GLY A 114 -14.34 -6.50 2.01
C GLY A 114 -14.18 -7.02 3.42
#